data_AF-A0A7R9X5B3-F1
#
_entry.id   AF-A0A7R9X5B3-F1
#
_cell.length_a   1.000
_cell.length_b   1.000
_cell.length_c   1.000
_cell.angle_alpha   90.00
_cell.angle_beta   90.00
_cell.angle_gamma   90.00
#
_symmetry.space_group_name_H-M   'P 1'
#
loop_
_entity.id
_entity.type
_entity.pdbx_description
1 polymer ?
#
loop_
_entity_poly.entity_id
_entity_poly.type
_entity_poly.pdbx_seq_one_letter_code
_entity_poly.pdbx_strand_id
1 'polypeptide(L)'
;DLFIDHLLQLNKWFEKYFEADNIDILTWIQDSFRAKAPLEFTSLEEESLFELSCDNTIKLKLKSIELSNFLIAIREEYPLLSRKALRILIPFATSYLYEAGFSVVVII
;
A
#
# COMPACT_ATOMS: atom_id res chain seq x y z
N ASP A 1 -17.96 13.18 28.58
CA ASP A 1 -17.00 12.09 28.37
C ASP A 1 -15.86 12.50 27.45
N LEU A 2 -14.73 12.88 28.05
CA LEU A 2 -13.49 13.23 27.32
C LEU A 2 -12.99 12.09 26.42
N PHE A 3 -13.20 10.84 26.85
CA PHE A 3 -12.81 9.65 26.11
C PHE A 3 -13.59 9.49 24.79
N ILE A 4 -14.89 9.78 24.80
CA ILE A 4 -15.72 9.71 23.58
C ILE A 4 -15.34 10.82 22.60
N ASP A 5 -15.07 12.03 23.08
CA ASP A 5 -14.62 13.13 22.22
C ASP A 5 -13.28 12.81 21.55
N HIS A 6 -12.34 12.21 22.28
CA HIS A 6 -11.06 11.77 21.74
C HIS A 6 -11.23 10.68 20.66
N LEU A 7 -12.11 9.69 20.87
CA LEU A 7 -12.38 8.65 19.88
C LEU A 7 -13.04 9.22 18.61
N LEU A 8 -13.94 10.20 18.75
CA LEU A 8 -14.55 10.87 17.60
C LEU A 8 -13.54 11.69 16.80
N GLN A 9 -12.60 12.36 17.47
CA GLN A 9 -11.51 13.05 16.79
C GLN A 9 -10.61 12.06 16.07
N LEU A 10 -10.19 10.98 16.74
CA LEU A 10 -9.38 9.92 16.13
C LEU A 10 -10.05 9.33 14.89
N ASN A 11 -11.37 9.09 14.92
CA ASN A 11 -12.09 8.61 13.75
C ASN A 11 -12.07 9.59 12.57
N LYS A 12 -12.15 10.91 12.83
CA LYS A 12 -11.99 11.94 11.80
C LYS A 12 -10.58 11.97 11.22
N TRP A 13 -9.55 11.73 12.04
CA TRP A 13 -8.18 11.57 11.55
C TRP A 13 -8.06 10.30 10.71
N PHE A 14 -8.69 9.19 11.11
CA PHE A 14 -8.73 7.99 10.29
C PHE A 14 -9.38 8.25 8.93
N GLU A 15 -10.56 8.86 8.87
CA GLU A 15 -11.24 9.19 7.61
C GLU A 15 -10.42 10.16 6.73
N LYS A 16 -9.71 11.11 7.34
CA LYS A 16 -8.89 12.09 6.62
C LYS A 16 -7.60 11.49 6.04
N TYR A 17 -6.99 10.53 6.72
CA TYR A 17 -5.68 9.98 6.34
C TYR A 17 -5.79 8.62 5.64
N PHE A 18 -6.87 7.89 5.92
CA PHE A 18 -7.23 6.62 5.33
C PHE A 18 -8.59 6.82 4.68
N GLU A 19 -8.61 7.43 3.49
CA GLU A 19 -9.83 7.51 2.68
C GLU A 19 -10.41 6.08 2.57
N ALA A 20 -11.65 5.91 3.04
CA ALA A 20 -12.28 4.61 3.28
C ALA A 20 -12.44 3.73 2.01
N ASP A 21 -12.16 4.29 0.83
CA ASP A 21 -12.59 3.73 -0.44
C ASP A 21 -11.51 2.96 -1.21
N ASN A 22 -10.26 2.92 -0.74
CA ASN A 22 -9.16 2.39 -1.55
C ASN A 22 -8.70 0.96 -1.22
N ILE A 23 -9.59 0.12 -0.69
CA ILE A 23 -9.30 -1.32 -0.53
C ILE A 23 -8.93 -1.94 -1.88
N ASP A 24 -9.60 -1.54 -2.97
CA ASP A 24 -9.28 -2.02 -4.32
C ASP A 24 -7.86 -1.64 -4.74
N ILE A 25 -7.36 -0.45 -4.36
CA ILE A 25 -5.95 -0.08 -4.60
C ILE A 25 -4.96 -0.88 -3.76
N LEU A 26 -5.39 -1.47 -2.66
CA LEU A 26 -4.55 -2.35 -1.86
C LEU A 26 -4.61 -3.79 -2.40
N THR A 27 -5.73 -4.22 -3.01
CA THR A 27 -5.86 -5.58 -3.53
C THR A 27 -4.85 -5.92 -4.62
N TRP A 28 -4.56 -4.98 -5.54
CA TRP A 28 -3.55 -5.22 -6.59
C TRP A 28 -2.11 -5.24 -6.05
N ILE A 29 -1.86 -4.58 -4.93
CA ILE A 29 -0.57 -4.65 -4.24
C ILE A 29 -0.45 -6.01 -3.53
N GLN A 30 -1.52 -6.48 -2.88
CA GLN A 30 -1.53 -7.76 -2.15
C GLN A 30 -1.40 -8.98 -3.07
N ASP A 31 -2.11 -8.99 -4.20
CA ASP A 31 -2.06 -10.10 -5.17
C ASP A 31 -2.00 -9.58 -6.60
N SER A 32 -0.83 -9.04 -6.98
CA SER A 32 -0.59 -8.46 -8.31
C SER A 32 -0.74 -9.45 -9.46
N PHE A 33 -0.77 -10.76 -9.17
CA PHE A 33 -0.93 -11.81 -10.18
C PHE A 33 -2.39 -12.20 -10.45
N ARG A 34 -3.33 -11.77 -9.60
CA ARG A 34 -4.75 -12.12 -9.71
C ARG A 34 -5.68 -10.92 -9.62
N ALA A 35 -5.17 -9.76 -9.24
CA ALA A 35 -5.95 -8.55 -9.12
C ALA A 35 -6.38 -7.98 -10.47
N LYS A 36 -7.50 -7.27 -10.44
CA LYS A 36 -7.91 -6.38 -11.53
C LYS A 36 -7.22 -5.03 -11.37
N ALA A 37 -6.97 -4.35 -12.48
CA ALA A 37 -6.49 -2.98 -12.44
C ALA A 37 -7.52 -2.08 -11.73
N PRO A 38 -7.09 -1.26 -10.75
CA PRO A 38 -7.93 -0.22 -10.17
C PRO A 38 -8.40 0.78 -11.21
N LEU A 39 -9.57 1.39 -10.99
CA LEU A 39 -10.13 2.42 -11.88
C LEU A 39 -9.22 3.64 -12.05
N GLU A 40 -8.34 3.89 -11.08
CA GLU A 40 -7.40 5.00 -11.05
C GLU A 40 -6.10 4.75 -11.84
N PHE A 41 -5.99 3.58 -12.49
CA PHE A 41 -4.85 3.25 -13.31
C PHE A 41 -4.91 3.98 -14.65
N THR A 42 -3.75 4.48 -15.09
CA THR A 42 -3.58 4.87 -16.49
C THR A 42 -3.53 3.63 -17.37
N SER A 43 -3.79 3.77 -18.67
CA SER A 43 -3.71 2.65 -19.61
C SER A 43 -2.34 1.94 -19.59
N LEU A 44 -1.25 2.68 -19.37
CA LEU A 44 0.10 2.11 -19.25
C LEU A 44 0.29 1.31 -17.95
N GLU A 45 -0.32 1.76 -16.85
CA GLU A 45 -0.26 1.03 -15.58
C GLU A 45 -1.10 -0.26 -15.65
N GLU A 46 -2.25 -0.21 -16.33
CA GLU A 46 -3.10 -1.38 -16.56
C GLU A 46 -2.40 -2.42 -17.43
N GLU A 47 -1.78 -2.00 -18.54
CA GLU A 47 -0.98 -2.87 -19.40
C GLU A 47 0.18 -3.49 -18.62
N SER A 48 0.91 -2.69 -17.84
CA SER A 48 2.02 -3.16 -17.01
C SER A 48 1.57 -4.20 -15.96
N LEU A 49 0.40 -4.00 -15.33
CA LEU A 49 -0.17 -4.97 -14.39
C LEU A 49 -0.61 -6.25 -15.09
N PHE A 50 -1.18 -6.14 -16.29
CA PHE A 50 -1.55 -7.29 -17.10
C PHE A 50 -0.33 -8.13 -17.49
N GLU A 51 0.74 -7.50 -17.96
CA GLU A 51 2.02 -8.17 -18.27
C GLU A 51 2.60 -8.88 -17.05
N LEU A 52 2.65 -8.19 -15.91
CA LEU A 52 3.13 -8.78 -14.65
C LEU A 52 2.29 -10.00 -14.24
N SER A 53 0.98 -9.93 -14.41
CA SER A 53 0.07 -11.04 -14.07
C SER A 53 0.32 -12.30 -14.93
N CYS A 54 0.83 -12.11 -16.15
CA CYS A 54 1.20 -13.18 -17.08
C CYS A 54 2.65 -13.68 -16.87
N ASP A 55 3.49 -12.96 -16.14
CA ASP A 55 4.88 -13.35 -15.91
C ASP A 55 5.00 -14.43 -14.82
N ASN A 56 4.96 -15.68 -15.27
CA ASN A 56 5.17 -16.84 -14.41
C ASN A 56 6.60 -16.94 -13.86
N THR A 57 7.59 -16.33 -14.52
CA THR A 57 8.98 -16.34 -14.05
C THR A 57 9.12 -15.53 -12.77
N ILE A 58 8.57 -14.32 -12.75
CA ILE A 58 8.53 -13.45 -11.58
C ILE A 58 7.69 -14.09 -10.48
N LYS A 59 6.52 -14.65 -10.83
CA LYS A 59 5.67 -15.38 -9.89
C LYS A 59 6.40 -16.51 -9.19
N LEU A 60 7.21 -17.28 -9.92
CA LEU A 60 8.00 -18.37 -9.35
C LEU A 60 9.17 -17.86 -8.50
N LYS A 61 9.89 -16.82 -8.96
CA LYS A 61 11.02 -16.21 -8.24
C LYS A 61 10.61 -15.64 -6.88
N LEU A 62 9.39 -15.09 -6.79
CA LEU A 62 8.95 -14.29 -5.65
C LEU A 62 7.86 -14.99 -4.82
N LYS A 63 7.64 -16.29 -5.03
CA LYS A 63 6.62 -17.13 -4.35
C LYS A 63 6.69 -17.16 -2.82
N SER A 64 7.82 -16.76 -2.24
CA SER A 64 8.10 -16.86 -0.80
C SER A 64 8.81 -15.63 -0.23
N ILE A 65 8.69 -14.48 -0.89
CA ILE A 65 9.26 -13.23 -0.36
C ILE A 65 8.17 -12.32 0.18
N GLU A 66 8.55 -11.48 1.14
CA GLU A 66 7.65 -10.46 1.68
C GLU A 66 7.26 -9.43 0.61
N LEU A 67 6.07 -8.85 0.76
CA LEU A 67 5.50 -7.88 -0.17
C LEU A 67 6.41 -6.66 -0.40
N SER A 68 7.04 -6.14 0.66
CA SER A 68 8.01 -5.05 0.56
C SER A 68 9.19 -5.39 -0.36
N ASN A 69 9.76 -6.59 -0.19
CA ASN A 69 10.84 -7.10 -1.01
C ASN A 69 10.38 -7.38 -2.45
N PHE A 70 9.15 -7.85 -2.63
CA PHE A 70 8.55 -8.04 -3.95
C PHE A 70 8.47 -6.74 -4.74
N LEU A 71 7.95 -5.67 -4.13
CA LEU A 71 7.81 -4.36 -4.77
C LEU A 71 9.16 -3.75 -5.14
N ILE A 72 10.21 -4.02 -4.36
CA ILE A 72 11.58 -3.61 -4.67
C ILE A 72 12.15 -4.46 -5.81
N ALA A 73 11.91 -5.77 -5.80
CA ALA A 73 12.44 -6.70 -6.79
C ALA A 73 11.90 -6.43 -8.21
N ILE A 74 10.62 -6.06 -8.34
CA ILE A 74 10.02 -5.74 -9.64
C ILE A 74 10.34 -4.32 -10.14
N ARG A 75 11.16 -3.54 -9.41
CA ARG A 75 11.37 -2.12 -9.72
C ARG A 75 12.03 -1.85 -11.06
N GLU A 76 12.96 -2.70 -11.47
CA GLU A 76 13.69 -2.54 -12.74
C GLU A 76 12.81 -2.92 -13.94
N GLU A 77 12.05 -4.02 -13.82
CA GLU A 77 11.21 -4.56 -14.91
C GLU A 77 9.82 -3.87 -14.96
N TYR A 78 9.26 -3.50 -13.81
CA TYR A 78 7.94 -2.87 -13.64
C TYR A 78 8.00 -1.58 -12.80
N PRO A 79 8.75 -0.54 -13.23
CA PRO A 79 8.98 0.67 -12.45
C PRO A 79 7.70 1.47 -12.17
N LEU A 80 6.69 1.40 -13.05
CA LEU A 80 5.40 2.07 -12.86
C LEU A 80 4.65 1.49 -11.65
N LEU A 81 4.53 0.16 -11.61
CA LEU A 81 3.86 -0.57 -10.54
C LEU A 81 4.63 -0.44 -9.22
N SER A 82 5.94 -0.68 -9.24
CA SER A 82 6.79 -0.56 -8.05
C SER A 82 6.68 0.83 -7.41
N ARG A 83 6.80 1.89 -8.22
CA ARG A 83 6.71 3.27 -7.73
C ARG A 83 5.33 3.58 -7.16
N LYS A 84 4.26 3.14 -7.84
CA LYS A 84 2.89 3.39 -7.38
C LYS A 84 2.60 2.69 -6.06
N ALA A 85 2.95 1.41 -5.95
CA ALA A 85 2.78 0.64 -4.71
C ALA A 85 3.58 1.25 -3.54
N LEU A 86 4.85 1.61 -3.76
CA LEU A 86 5.66 2.26 -2.74
C LEU A 86 5.08 3.61 -2.29
N ARG A 87 4.50 4.39 -3.22
CA ARG A 87 3.87 5.68 -2.88
C ARG A 87 2.61 5.53 -2.03
N ILE A 88 1.91 4.40 -2.15
CA ILE A 88 0.75 4.06 -1.32
C ILE A 88 1.19 3.55 0.06
N LEU A 89 2.27 2.76 0.13
CA LEU A 89 2.73 2.13 1.37
C LEU A 89 3.64 3.01 2.25
N ILE A 90 4.42 3.93 1.68
CA ILE A 90 5.34 4.79 2.45
C ILE A 90 4.61 5.72 3.43
N PRO A 91 3.50 6.40 3.07
CA PRO A 91 2.77 7.26 3.99
C PRO A 91 2.32 6.52 5.26
N PHE A 92 1.92 5.26 5.12
CA PHE A 92 1.57 4.38 6.24
C PHE A 92 2.73 4.20 7.23
N ALA A 93 3.93 3.91 6.72
CA ALA A 93 5.10 3.73 7.56
C ALA A 93 5.50 5.04 8.27
N THR A 94 5.40 6.18 7.60
CA THR A 94 5.79 7.48 8.18
C THR A 94 4.80 7.98 9.23
N SER A 95 3.49 7.81 9.03
CA SER A 95 2.48 8.20 10.03
C SER A 95 2.61 7.33 11.29
N TYR A 96 2.73 6.00 11.11
CA TYR A 96 2.95 5.09 12.24
C TYR A 96 4.25 5.41 13.00
N LEU A 97 5.37 5.66 12.30
CA LEU A 97 6.63 5.93 12.97
C LEU A 97 6.58 7.24 13.77
N TYR A 98 5.86 8.25 13.25
CA TYR A 98 5.62 9.49 13.97
C TYR A 98 4.75 9.24 15.21
N GLU A 99 3.59 8.57 15.06
CA GLU A 99 2.69 8.27 16.18
C GLU A 99 3.33 7.36 17.25
N ALA A 100 4.09 6.35 16.85
CA ALA A 100 4.83 5.48 17.76
C ALA A 100 5.92 6.25 18.50
N GLY A 101 6.64 7.14 17.80
CA GLY A 101 7.61 8.05 18.41
C GLY A 101 6.97 8.98 19.44
N PHE A 102 5.80 9.55 19.14
CA PHE A 102 5.04 10.38 20.08
C PHE A 102 4.48 9.59 21.26
N SER A 103 4.05 8.34 21.04
CA SER A 103 3.53 7.48 22.10
C SER A 103 4.60 7.09 23.12
N VAL A 104 5.85 6.94 22.70
CA VAL A 104 6.99 6.71 23.61
C VAL A 104 7.26 7.94 24.49
N VAL A 105 7.05 9.15 23.99
CA VAL A 105 7.27 10.39 24.74
C VAL A 105 6.15 10.66 25.77
N VAL A 106 4.97 10.05 25.61
CA VAL A 106 3.85 10.14 26.57
C VAL A 106 4.00 9.15 27.74
N ILE A 107 4.89 8.15 27.63
CA ILE A 107 5.29 7.28 28.74
C ILE A 107 6.49 7.91 29.48
N ILE A 108 6.34 9.14 29.98
CA ILE A 108 7.23 9.78 30.96
C ILE A 108 6.39 10.64 31.89
#